data_AF-A0AAE1FT50-F1
#
_entry.id   AF-A0AAE1FT50-F1
#
_cell.length_a   1.000
_cell.length_b   1.000
_cell.length_c   1.000
_cell.angle_alpha   90.00
_cell.angle_beta   90.00
_cell.angle_gamma   90.00
#
_symmetry.space_group_name_H-M   'P 1'
#
loop_
_entity.id
_entity.type
_entity.pdbx_description
1 polymer ?
#
loop_
_entity_poly.entity_id
_entity_poly.type
_entity_poly.pdbx_seq_one_letter_code
_entity_poly.pdbx_strand_id
1 'polypeptide(L)'
;MSDLNQLIPAFQAIGLEVNQLKCELITLDETQENIAVETEPAHNSRLSAALQLFQTASQTPLVEVTLLGAPIKPDVISESLSLIKTTTDTLIEKTSKIGIHLALFFLSHYASVPRSIYLMCSAPIYMAPVELQGINTMLCEAISRCCNVQLNDDAWTQASLPLRLGGIGT
;
A
#
# COMPACT_ATOMS: atom_id res chain seq x y z
N MET A 1 31.11 0.20 -2.72
CA MET A 1 31.33 -0.02 -4.17
C MET A 1 31.72 -1.45 -4.49
N SER A 2 32.55 -2.12 -3.67
CA SER A 2 32.86 -3.55 -3.85
C SER A 2 31.61 -4.44 -3.89
N ASP A 3 30.63 -4.18 -3.00
CA ASP A 3 29.47 -5.06 -2.83
C ASP A 3 28.53 -5.08 -4.04
N LEU A 4 28.31 -3.92 -4.69
CA LEU A 4 27.43 -3.82 -5.86
C LEU A 4 28.01 -4.59 -7.06
N ASN A 5 29.33 -4.55 -7.23
CA ASN A 5 30.05 -5.31 -8.25
C ASN A 5 30.06 -6.82 -7.99
N GLN A 6 29.89 -7.23 -6.72
CA GLN A 6 29.82 -8.65 -6.34
C GLN A 6 28.41 -9.23 -6.44
N LEU A 7 27.39 -8.39 -6.55
CA LEU A 7 25.99 -8.82 -6.49
C LEU A 7 25.59 -9.74 -7.65
N ILE A 8 25.87 -9.34 -8.91
CA ILE A 8 25.57 -10.16 -10.09
C ILE A 8 26.36 -11.48 -10.06
N PRO A 9 27.70 -11.48 -9.84
CA PRO A 9 28.46 -12.72 -9.70
C PRO A 9 27.97 -13.63 -8.57
N ALA A 10 27.58 -13.08 -7.42
CA ALA A 10 27.09 -13.85 -6.28
C ALA A 10 25.74 -14.53 -6.59
N PHE A 11 24.81 -13.84 -7.27
CA PHE A 11 23.56 -14.45 -7.74
C PHE A 11 23.82 -15.54 -8.78
N GLN A 12 24.74 -15.33 -9.72
CA GLN A 12 25.12 -16.34 -10.71
C GLN A 12 25.76 -17.57 -10.06
N ALA A 13 26.56 -17.40 -9.00
CA ALA A 13 27.18 -18.50 -8.27
C ALA A 13 26.16 -19.46 -7.62
N ILE A 14 24.96 -18.97 -7.30
CA ILE A 14 23.83 -19.77 -6.79
C ILE A 14 22.81 -20.13 -7.87
N GLY A 15 23.12 -19.86 -9.15
CA GLY A 15 22.26 -20.18 -10.30
C GLY A 15 21.05 -19.24 -10.46
N LEU A 16 21.09 -18.04 -9.89
CA LEU A 16 20.06 -17.01 -10.05
C LEU A 16 20.50 -15.93 -11.04
N GLU A 17 19.53 -15.38 -11.76
CA GLU A 17 19.71 -14.25 -12.66
C GLU A 17 18.86 -13.06 -12.20
N VAL A 18 19.45 -11.87 -12.20
CA VAL A 18 18.74 -10.65 -11.79
C VAL A 18 17.86 -10.17 -12.93
N ASN A 19 16.55 -10.13 -12.70
CA ASN A 19 15.61 -9.56 -13.65
C ASN A 19 15.65 -8.02 -13.58
N GLN A 20 16.52 -7.43 -14.40
CA GLN A 20 16.71 -5.98 -14.43
C GLN A 20 15.44 -5.21 -14.80
N LEU A 21 14.53 -5.80 -15.60
CA LEU A 21 13.26 -5.16 -15.98
C LEU A 21 12.28 -5.01 -14.81
N LYS A 22 12.49 -5.75 -13.72
CA LYS A 22 11.71 -5.64 -12.48
C LYS A 22 12.49 -4.94 -11.36
N CYS A 23 13.73 -4.52 -11.64
CA CYS A 23 14.55 -3.83 -10.66
C CYS A 23 14.37 -2.32 -10.82
N GLU A 24 14.35 -1.64 -9.68
CA GLU A 24 14.24 -0.19 -9.63
C GLU A 24 15.44 0.37 -8.88
N LEU A 25 15.95 1.50 -9.36
CA LEU A 25 17.09 2.20 -8.77
C LEU A 25 16.58 3.48 -8.12
N ILE A 26 16.78 3.58 -6.81
CA ILE A 26 16.19 4.61 -5.97
C ILE A 26 17.31 5.35 -5.26
N THR A 27 17.26 6.68 -5.32
CA THR A 27 18.17 7.56 -4.58
C THR A 27 17.46 8.02 -3.31
N LEU A 28 18.07 7.75 -2.14
CA LEU A 28 17.50 8.06 -0.82
C LEU A 28 17.79 9.49 -0.34
N ASP A 29 18.33 10.37 -1.19
CA ASP A 29 18.67 11.73 -0.78
C ASP A 29 17.39 12.59 -0.70
N GLU A 30 17.03 12.97 0.53
CA GLU A 30 15.81 13.70 0.87
C GLU A 30 15.83 15.20 0.49
N THR A 31 16.92 15.72 -0.07
CA THR A 31 17.06 17.15 -0.37
C THR A 31 16.61 17.50 -1.79
N GLN A 32 15.29 17.56 -2.02
CA GLN A 32 14.72 18.04 -3.28
C GLN A 32 14.11 19.46 -3.21
N GLU A 33 14.39 20.28 -2.19
CA GLU A 33 13.90 21.66 -2.20
C GLU A 33 14.93 22.78 -2.35
N ASN A 34 16.23 22.52 -2.24
CA ASN A 34 17.25 23.48 -2.64
C ASN A 34 18.60 22.78 -2.63
N ILE A 35 19.20 22.52 -3.78
CA ILE A 35 20.65 22.46 -4.04
C ILE A 35 20.80 22.14 -5.53
N ALA A 36 20.72 23.20 -6.35
CA ALA A 36 21.25 23.19 -7.72
C ALA A 36 22.78 23.40 -7.73
N VAL A 37 23.47 23.31 -6.58
CA VAL A 37 24.88 23.66 -6.45
C VAL A 37 25.50 22.77 -5.36
N GLU A 38 26.30 21.78 -5.77
CA GLU A 38 27.17 20.92 -4.93
C GLU A 38 26.58 19.60 -4.39
N THR A 39 26.11 18.72 -5.29
CA THR A 39 26.05 17.28 -4.97
C THR A 39 27.48 16.72 -5.05
N GLU A 40 28.01 16.27 -3.92
CA GLU A 40 29.29 15.57 -3.74
C GLU A 40 29.70 14.70 -4.95
N PRO A 41 30.94 14.82 -5.50
CA PRO A 41 31.39 14.02 -6.66
C PRO A 41 31.37 12.50 -6.40
N ALA A 42 31.41 12.09 -5.13
CA ALA A 42 31.26 10.71 -4.71
C ALA A 42 29.83 10.17 -4.88
N HIS A 43 28.79 11.01 -4.84
CA HIS A 43 27.40 10.61 -5.05
C HIS A 43 27.14 10.31 -6.54
N ASN A 44 27.53 11.22 -7.43
CA ASN A 44 27.39 11.07 -8.87
C ASN A 44 28.17 9.87 -9.44
N SER A 45 29.33 9.55 -8.87
CA SER A 45 30.11 8.36 -9.25
C SER A 45 29.45 7.04 -8.82
N ARG A 46 28.72 7.02 -7.69
CA ARG A 46 27.98 5.83 -7.22
C ARG A 46 26.73 5.56 -8.04
N LEU A 47 25.96 6.61 -8.34
CA LEU A 47 24.79 6.51 -9.19
C LEU A 47 25.17 6.03 -10.60
N SER A 48 26.21 6.63 -11.19
CA SER A 48 26.67 6.24 -12.53
C SER A 48 27.21 4.81 -12.59
N ALA A 49 27.92 4.33 -11.56
CA ALA A 49 28.35 2.93 -11.48
C ALA A 49 27.15 1.96 -11.36
N ALA A 50 26.13 2.31 -10.56
CA ALA A 50 24.94 1.49 -10.43
C ALA A 50 24.14 1.42 -11.75
N LEU A 51 24.03 2.54 -12.48
CA LEU A 51 23.38 2.58 -13.79
C LEU A 51 24.15 1.82 -14.87
N GLN A 52 25.49 1.79 -14.79
CA GLN A 52 26.30 0.97 -15.69
C GLN A 52 26.09 -0.54 -15.47
N LEU A 53 25.86 -0.97 -14.23
CA LEU A 53 25.57 -2.36 -13.88
C LEU A 53 24.13 -2.76 -14.20
N PHE A 54 23.18 -1.87 -13.97
CA PHE A 54 21.74 -2.09 -14.18
C PHE A 54 21.21 -1.23 -15.33
N GLN A 55 21.70 -1.51 -16.53
CA GLN A 55 21.43 -0.71 -17.73
C GLN A 55 19.95 -0.62 -18.11
N THR A 56 19.16 -1.63 -17.73
CA THR A 56 17.73 -1.73 -18.07
C THR A 56 16.79 -1.53 -16.89
N ALA A 57 17.32 -1.24 -15.69
CA ALA A 57 16.49 -0.94 -14.52
C ALA A 57 15.90 0.48 -14.63
N SER A 58 14.65 0.64 -14.21
CA SER A 58 14.00 1.96 -14.16
C SER A 58 14.50 2.76 -12.96
N GLN A 59 14.67 4.08 -13.14
CA GLN A 59 14.86 4.99 -12.01
C GLN A 59 13.49 5.44 -11.52
N THR A 60 13.19 5.16 -10.25
CA THR A 60 11.92 5.53 -9.63
C THR A 60 12.19 6.60 -8.57
N PRO A 61 11.49 7.75 -8.59
CA PRO A 61 11.62 8.75 -7.54
C PRO A 61 11.12 8.17 -6.22
N LEU A 62 11.75 8.54 -5.10
CA LEU A 62 11.42 8.00 -3.76
C LEU A 62 9.93 8.13 -3.38
N VAL A 63 9.24 9.11 -3.95
CA VAL A 63 7.80 9.35 -3.76
C VAL A 63 6.95 8.19 -4.34
N GLU A 64 7.34 7.62 -5.46
CA GLU A 64 6.56 6.58 -6.16
C GLU A 64 6.94 5.16 -5.71
N VAL A 65 7.94 5.03 -4.83
CA VAL A 65 8.44 3.72 -4.41
C VAL A 65 7.46 3.08 -3.44
N THR A 66 7.00 1.89 -3.84
CA THR A 66 6.26 0.99 -2.96
C THR A 66 7.08 -0.27 -2.70
N LEU A 67 7.23 -0.63 -1.43
CA LEU A 67 7.83 -1.89 -1.03
C LEU A 67 6.72 -2.87 -0.68
N LEU A 68 6.62 -3.96 -1.46
CA LEU A 68 5.56 -4.97 -1.28
C LEU A 68 4.15 -4.32 -1.28
N GLY A 69 3.95 -3.25 -2.05
CA GLY A 69 2.68 -2.50 -2.11
C GLY A 69 2.45 -1.48 -0.99
N ALA A 70 3.41 -1.27 -0.09
CA ALA A 70 3.37 -0.23 0.92
C ALA A 70 4.24 0.98 0.50
N PRO A 71 3.73 2.22 0.55
CA PRO A 71 4.53 3.39 0.23
C PRO A 71 5.63 3.58 1.27
N ILE A 72 6.85 3.92 0.82
CA ILE A 72 7.96 4.21 1.73
C ILE A 72 7.81 5.60 2.33
N LYS A 73 7.34 6.58 1.55
CA LYS A 73 7.13 7.96 2.01
C LYS A 73 5.71 8.17 2.57
N PRO A 74 5.57 8.94 3.66
CA PRO A 74 4.26 9.23 4.26
C PRO A 74 3.36 10.10 3.37
N ASP A 75 3.95 10.93 2.51
CA ASP A 75 3.21 11.88 1.65
C ASP A 75 2.30 11.18 0.63
N VAL A 76 2.57 9.91 0.31
CA VAL A 76 1.87 9.12 -0.72
C VAL A 76 0.79 8.20 -0.13
N ILE A 77 0.65 8.22 1.20
CA ILE A 77 -0.32 7.37 1.91
C ILE A 77 -1.75 7.73 1.53
N SER A 78 -2.07 9.02 1.40
CA SER A 78 -3.41 9.47 1.01
C SER A 78 -3.82 8.92 -0.36
N GLU A 79 -2.90 8.95 -1.33
CA GLU A 79 -3.14 8.38 -2.66
C GLU A 79 -3.32 6.85 -2.59
N SER A 80 -2.47 6.15 -1.84
CA SER A 80 -2.59 4.70 -1.64
C SER A 80 -3.93 4.31 -0.98
N LEU A 81 -4.40 5.09 -0.01
CA LEU A 81 -5.70 4.92 0.62
C LEU A 81 -6.86 5.20 -0.35
N SER A 82 -6.72 6.20 -1.23
CA SER A 82 -7.71 6.51 -2.25
C SER A 82 -7.90 5.34 -3.24
N LEU A 83 -6.81 4.64 -3.59
CA LEU A 83 -6.85 3.44 -4.41
C LEU A 83 -7.55 2.28 -3.69
N ILE A 84 -7.27 2.09 -2.40
CA ILE A 84 -7.96 1.11 -1.56
C ILE A 84 -9.44 1.43 -1.49
N LYS A 85 -9.81 2.69 -1.26
CA LYS A 85 -11.20 3.15 -1.23
C LYS A 85 -11.92 2.82 -2.54
N THR A 86 -11.31 3.12 -3.68
CA THR A 86 -11.87 2.83 -5.02
C THR A 86 -12.03 1.33 -5.26
N THR A 87 -11.04 0.54 -4.85
CA THR A 87 -11.09 -0.92 -4.96
C THR A 87 -12.20 -1.50 -4.08
N THR A 88 -12.33 -0.97 -2.86
CA THR A 88 -13.36 -1.36 -1.88
C THR A 88 -14.76 -1.03 -2.41
N ASP A 89 -14.94 0.16 -2.97
CA ASP A 89 -16.20 0.58 -3.60
C ASP A 89 -16.61 -0.36 -4.75
N THR A 90 -15.64 -0.70 -5.62
CA THR A 90 -15.85 -1.67 -6.69
C THR A 90 -16.26 -3.05 -6.16
N LEU A 91 -15.69 -3.49 -5.03
CA LEU A 91 -16.06 -4.74 -4.37
C LEU A 91 -17.46 -4.66 -3.77
N ILE A 92 -17.80 -3.56 -3.11
CA ILE A 92 -19.14 -3.30 -2.57
C ILE A 92 -20.18 -3.39 -3.70
N GLU A 93 -19.95 -2.71 -4.83
CA GLU A 93 -20.87 -2.74 -5.97
C GLU A 93 -21.04 -4.17 -6.52
N LYS A 94 -19.96 -4.94 -6.61
CA LYS A 94 -20.03 -6.35 -7.07
C LYS A 94 -20.76 -7.25 -6.08
N THR A 95 -20.51 -7.09 -4.78
CA THR A 95 -21.18 -7.88 -3.73
C THR A 95 -22.67 -7.59 -3.64
N SER A 96 -23.12 -6.39 -4.01
CA SER A 96 -24.54 -6.02 -4.04
C SER A 96 -25.37 -6.86 -5.04
N LYS A 97 -24.70 -7.51 -6.01
CA LYS A 97 -25.32 -8.35 -7.05
C LYS A 97 -25.47 -9.82 -6.63
N ILE A 98 -25.00 -10.18 -5.43
CA ILE A 98 -25.02 -11.54 -4.87
C ILE A 98 -26.09 -11.59 -3.76
N GLY A 99 -26.53 -12.79 -3.34
CA GLY A 99 -27.44 -12.96 -2.21
C GLY A 99 -26.93 -12.29 -0.93
N ILE A 100 -27.86 -11.69 -0.18
CA ILE A 100 -27.61 -10.84 1.00
C ILE A 100 -26.65 -11.45 2.03
N HIS A 101 -26.79 -12.73 2.34
CA HIS A 101 -25.94 -13.41 3.33
C HIS A 101 -24.48 -13.53 2.86
N LEU A 102 -24.27 -13.78 1.57
CA LEU A 102 -22.93 -13.83 0.99
C LEU A 102 -22.34 -12.43 0.90
N ALA A 103 -23.13 -11.44 0.49
CA ALA A 103 -22.71 -10.05 0.44
C ALA A 103 -22.25 -9.57 1.83
N LEU A 104 -23.04 -9.83 2.87
CA LEU A 104 -22.67 -9.51 4.25
C LEU A 104 -21.39 -10.21 4.69
N PHE A 105 -21.23 -11.50 4.39
CA PHE A 105 -20.02 -12.25 4.70
C PHE A 105 -18.77 -11.65 4.01
N PHE A 106 -18.86 -11.33 2.71
CA PHE A 106 -17.76 -10.72 1.98
C PHE A 106 -17.44 -9.30 2.49
N LEU A 107 -18.46 -8.50 2.79
CA LEU A 107 -18.25 -7.14 3.30
C LEU A 107 -17.58 -7.16 4.69
N SER A 108 -17.98 -8.07 5.57
CA SER A 108 -17.43 -8.17 6.93
C SER A 108 -16.04 -8.81 7.00
N HIS A 109 -15.74 -9.79 6.14
CA HIS A 109 -14.52 -10.60 6.28
C HIS A 109 -13.48 -10.38 5.18
N TYR A 110 -13.88 -9.86 4.01
CA TYR A 110 -13.01 -9.82 2.82
C TYR A 110 -12.78 -8.40 2.28
N ALA A 111 -13.81 -7.56 2.25
CA ALA A 111 -13.69 -6.19 1.74
C ALA A 111 -12.95 -5.27 2.73
N SER A 112 -13.08 -5.53 4.04
CA SER A 112 -12.47 -4.72 5.11
C SER A 112 -11.05 -5.16 5.49
N VAL A 113 -10.76 -6.47 5.49
CA VAL A 113 -9.67 -7.02 6.32
C VAL A 113 -8.32 -7.16 5.59
N PRO A 114 -8.14 -7.93 4.50
CA PRO A 114 -6.79 -8.39 4.15
C PRO A 114 -5.90 -7.31 3.53
N ARG A 115 -6.45 -6.45 2.67
CA ARG A 115 -5.67 -5.39 2.00
C ARG A 115 -5.46 -4.16 2.88
N SER A 116 -6.48 -3.77 3.64
CA SER A 116 -6.38 -2.63 4.55
C SER A 116 -5.48 -2.95 5.75
N ILE A 117 -5.55 -4.17 6.32
CA ILE A 117 -4.65 -4.57 7.42
C ILE A 117 -3.19 -4.59 6.98
N TYR A 118 -2.91 -5.13 5.79
CA TYR A 118 -1.53 -5.14 5.30
C TYR A 118 -0.95 -3.73 5.29
N LEU A 119 -1.65 -2.78 4.65
CA LEU A 119 -1.18 -1.39 4.61
C LEU A 119 -1.13 -0.79 6.04
N MET A 120 -2.12 -1.07 6.89
CA MET A 120 -2.18 -0.57 8.28
C MET A 120 -0.99 -1.04 9.11
N CYS A 121 -0.46 -2.23 8.83
CA CYS A 121 0.72 -2.76 9.49
C CYS A 121 2.03 -2.27 8.85
N SER A 122 2.03 -1.95 7.55
CA SER A 122 3.24 -1.67 6.79
C SER A 122 3.53 -0.19 6.54
N ALA A 123 2.57 0.71 6.76
CA ALA A 123 2.71 2.15 6.52
C ALA A 123 2.12 2.98 7.68
N PRO A 124 2.59 4.21 7.92
CA PRO A 124 2.08 5.08 8.99
C PRO A 124 0.71 5.69 8.64
N ILE A 125 -0.32 4.84 8.49
CA ILE A 125 -1.66 5.26 8.05
C ILE A 125 -2.35 6.22 9.03
N TYR A 126 -1.94 6.23 10.30
CA TYR A 126 -2.41 7.20 11.28
C TYR A 126 -2.21 8.67 10.85
N MET A 127 -1.34 8.94 9.87
CA MET A 127 -1.14 10.28 9.28
C MET A 127 -2.28 10.73 8.35
N ALA A 128 -3.18 9.82 7.93
CA ALA A 128 -4.29 10.09 7.02
C ALA A 128 -5.65 9.66 7.63
N PRO A 129 -6.07 10.29 8.76
CA PRO A 129 -7.27 9.87 9.48
C PRO A 129 -8.58 10.14 8.72
N VAL A 130 -8.61 11.16 7.86
CA VAL A 130 -9.81 11.55 7.09
C VAL A 130 -10.14 10.47 6.06
N GLU A 131 -9.13 9.95 5.38
CA GLU A 131 -9.24 8.90 4.37
C GLU A 131 -9.64 7.58 5.01
N LEU A 132 -9.05 7.23 6.15
CA LEU A 132 -9.45 6.08 6.96
C LEU A 132 -10.91 6.16 7.39
N GLN A 133 -11.34 7.30 7.90
CA GLN A 133 -12.74 7.51 8.27
C GLN A 133 -13.66 7.38 7.06
N GLY A 134 -13.26 7.90 5.90
CA GLY A 134 -14.01 7.78 4.66
C GLY A 134 -14.19 6.32 4.20
N ILE A 135 -13.19 5.46 4.39
CA ILE A 135 -13.31 4.02 4.10
C ILE A 135 -14.25 3.35 5.11
N ASN A 136 -14.12 3.67 6.40
CA ASN A 136 -15.00 3.13 7.44
C ASN A 136 -16.47 3.51 7.22
N THR A 137 -16.75 4.77 6.90
CA THR A 137 -18.11 5.24 6.59
C THR A 137 -18.68 4.54 5.37
N MET A 138 -17.89 4.39 4.29
CA MET A 138 -18.31 3.64 3.09
C MET A 138 -18.72 2.20 3.42
N LEU A 139 -17.96 1.51 4.27
CA LEU A 139 -18.27 0.15 4.69
C LEU A 139 -19.54 0.10 5.55
N CYS A 140 -19.69 1.03 6.50
CA CYS A 140 -20.88 1.16 7.34
C CYS A 140 -22.14 1.38 6.48
N GLU A 141 -22.07 2.27 5.49
CA GLU A 141 -23.16 2.51 4.54
C GLU A 141 -23.46 1.29 3.66
N ALA A 142 -22.44 0.55 3.23
CA ALA A 142 -22.61 -0.67 2.44
C ALA A 142 -23.32 -1.77 3.24
N ILE A 143 -22.92 -1.98 4.49
CA ILE A 143 -23.53 -2.98 5.39
C ILE A 143 -24.95 -2.55 5.77
N SER A 144 -25.16 -1.27 6.09
CA SER A 144 -26.48 -0.70 6.37
C SER A 144 -27.44 -0.93 5.20
N ARG A 145 -27.00 -0.66 3.97
CA ARG A 145 -27.78 -0.95 2.74
C ARG A 145 -28.02 -2.44 2.54
N CYS A 146 -26.99 -3.27 2.75
CA CYS A 146 -27.09 -4.72 2.58
C CYS A 146 -28.12 -5.32 3.54
N CYS A 147 -28.06 -4.96 4.82
CA CYS A 147 -28.92 -5.48 5.87
C CYS A 147 -30.26 -4.74 6.00
N ASN A 148 -30.47 -3.65 5.25
CA ASN A 148 -31.63 -2.76 5.37
C ASN A 148 -31.84 -2.26 6.81
N VAL A 149 -30.75 -1.89 7.48
CA VAL A 149 -30.74 -1.35 8.84
C VAL A 149 -30.03 0.00 8.86
N GLN A 150 -30.41 0.88 9.79
CA GLN A 150 -29.65 2.09 10.07
C GLN A 150 -28.69 1.81 11.20
N LEU A 151 -27.38 1.80 10.91
CA LEU A 151 -26.35 1.71 11.92
C LEU A 151 -25.99 3.12 12.37
N ASN A 152 -26.37 3.47 13.60
CA ASN A 152 -25.83 4.64 14.28
C ASN A 152 -24.42 4.35 14.82
N ASP A 153 -23.72 5.36 15.32
CA ASP A 153 -22.33 5.20 15.77
C ASP A 153 -22.17 4.13 16.87
N ASP A 154 -23.14 4.03 17.79
CA ASP A 154 -23.14 3.01 18.85
C ASP A 154 -23.35 1.59 18.28
N ALA A 155 -24.30 1.42 17.35
CA ALA A 155 -24.55 0.15 16.69
C ALA A 155 -23.37 -0.26 15.79
N TRP A 156 -22.71 0.70 15.13
CA TRP A 156 -21.50 0.44 14.36
C TRP A 156 -20.34 0.02 15.26
N THR A 157 -20.18 0.67 16.41
CA THR A 157 -19.17 0.30 17.41
C THR A 157 -19.41 -1.11 17.95
N GLN A 158 -20.66 -1.48 18.19
CA GLN A 158 -21.01 -2.86 18.59
C GLN A 158 -20.78 -3.85 17.44
N ALA A 159 -21.09 -3.46 16.20
CA ALA A 159 -20.91 -4.28 15.00
C ALA A 159 -19.43 -4.57 14.71
N SER A 160 -18.52 -3.61 14.96
CA SER A 160 -17.07 -3.81 14.77
C SER A 160 -16.41 -4.71 15.80
N LEU A 161 -17.15 -5.16 16.82
CA LEU A 161 -16.62 -6.12 17.76
C LEU A 161 -16.43 -7.50 17.10
N PRO A 162 -15.48 -8.31 17.60
CA PRO A 162 -15.39 -9.71 17.25
C PRO A 162 -16.71 -10.45 17.48
N LEU A 163 -16.97 -11.49 16.69
CA LEU A 163 -18.18 -12.30 16.78
C LEU A 163 -18.44 -12.82 18.21
N ARG A 164 -17.39 -13.17 18.95
CA ARG A 164 -17.46 -13.63 20.35
C ARG A 164 -18.02 -12.58 21.32
N LEU A 165 -17.91 -11.29 20.96
CA LEU A 165 -18.42 -10.16 21.73
C LEU A 165 -19.76 -9.63 21.18
N GLY A 166 -20.39 -10.36 20.25
CA GLY A 166 -21.69 -10.01 19.68
C GLY A 166 -21.62 -8.97 18.56
N GLY A 167 -20.46 -8.78 17.92
CA GLY A 167 -20.33 -8.01 16.69
C GLY A 167 -20.36 -8.89 15.43
N ILE A 168 -20.10 -8.29 14.28
CA ILE A 168 -20.07 -8.92 12.96
C ILE A 168 -18.64 -9.16 12.43
N GLY A 169 -17.61 -8.79 13.21
CA GLY A 169 -16.20 -9.05 12.89
C GLY A 169 -15.61 -8.15 11.80
N THR A 170 -16.15 -6.95 11.61
CA THR A 170 -15.60 -5.91 10.70
C THR A 170 -14.39 -5.21 11.29
#